data_AF-A0A0Q8IUJ6-F1
#
_entry.id   AF-A0A0Q8IUJ6-F1
#
_cell.length_a   1.000
_cell.length_b   1.000
_cell.length_c   1.000
_cell.angle_alpha   90.00
_cell.angle_beta   90.00
_cell.angle_gamma   90.00
#
_symmetry.space_group_name_H-M   'P 1'
#
loop_
_entity.id
_entity.type
_entity.pdbx_description
1 polymer ?
#
loop_
_entity_poly.entity_id
_entity_poly.type
_entity_poly.pdbx_seq_one_letter_code
_entity_poly.pdbx_strand_id
1 'polypeptide(L)'
;MVLAAALVCGSASAHNTDGTCGVEGAQMVVVGSFRFTSRDLMAYAEQSQAGGGVCTPKSCGIVDDHWSVATKRSFDYCEQIAPGSVALVTSPASYNDPQLHHTAYSFGPGTPDLQGVCMICRLPSPSSPIKLPARSP
;
A
#
# COMPACT_ATOMS: atom_id res chain seq x y z
N MET A 1 11.28 45.96 -15.72
CA MET A 1 10.11 45.08 -15.56
C MET A 1 10.62 43.66 -15.35
N VAL A 2 10.57 43.16 -14.11
CA VAL A 2 10.99 41.79 -13.77
C VAL A 2 9.71 40.96 -13.70
N LEU A 3 9.49 40.09 -14.68
CA LEU A 3 8.44 39.07 -14.60
C LEU A 3 8.87 38.03 -13.58
N ALA A 4 8.28 38.09 -12.39
CA ALA A 4 8.38 37.02 -11.40
C ALA A 4 7.62 35.80 -11.93
N ALA A 5 8.36 34.79 -12.39
CA ALA A 5 7.81 33.47 -12.65
C ALA A 5 7.34 32.88 -11.33
N ALA A 6 6.03 32.85 -11.11
CA ALA A 6 5.44 32.05 -10.06
C ALA A 6 5.69 30.58 -10.42
N LEU A 7 6.75 30.00 -9.84
CA LEU A 7 6.88 28.56 -9.75
C LEU A 7 5.72 28.08 -8.89
N VAL A 8 4.64 27.67 -9.54
CA VAL A 8 3.64 26.82 -8.91
C VAL A 8 4.38 25.53 -8.60
N CYS A 9 4.86 25.40 -7.36
CA CYS A 9 5.27 24.14 -6.80
C CYS A 9 4.07 23.22 -6.89
N GLY A 10 3.95 22.51 -8.01
CA GLY A 10 3.06 21.37 -8.15
C GLY A 10 3.49 20.42 -7.04
N SER A 11 2.66 20.34 -6.00
CA SER A 11 2.77 19.31 -4.98
C SER A 11 2.81 17.98 -5.73
N ALA A 12 3.99 17.37 -5.78
CA ALA A 12 4.15 15.99 -6.19
C ALA A 12 3.18 15.19 -5.33
N SER A 13 2.03 14.85 -5.90
CA SER A 13 1.02 14.04 -5.24
C SER A 13 1.53 12.62 -5.29
N ALA A 14 2.47 12.34 -4.39
CA ALA A 14 2.90 11.02 -4.02
C ALA A 14 1.72 10.35 -3.33
N HIS A 15 0.88 9.67 -4.12
CA HIS A 15 -0.08 8.67 -3.63
C HIS A 15 -1.09 9.20 -2.60
N ASN A 16 -1.92 10.17 -2.99
CA ASN A 16 -3.16 10.40 -2.24
C ASN A 16 -3.95 9.09 -2.19
N THR A 17 -4.35 8.74 -0.97
CA THR A 17 -5.25 7.65 -0.57
C THR A 17 -6.65 7.71 -1.20
N ASP A 18 -6.87 8.59 -2.19
CA ASP A 18 -8.15 8.81 -2.88
C ASP A 18 -8.50 7.71 -3.90
N GLY A 19 -7.64 6.71 -4.09
CA GLY A 19 -7.84 5.64 -5.07
C GLY A 19 -8.03 4.24 -4.49
N THR A 20 -7.77 4.01 -3.20
CA THR A 20 -7.82 2.65 -2.63
C THR A 20 -9.26 2.20 -2.45
N CYS A 21 -10.14 3.12 -2.06
CA CYS A 21 -11.57 2.91 -1.95
C CYS A 21 -12.32 3.79 -2.96
N GLY A 22 -12.30 3.41 -4.23
CA GLY A 22 -12.92 4.19 -5.32
C GLY A 22 -14.46 4.22 -5.32
N VAL A 23 -15.10 3.84 -4.22
CA VAL A 23 -16.56 3.86 -4.06
C VAL A 23 -16.93 4.97 -3.08
N GLU A 24 -17.80 5.88 -3.51
CA GLU A 24 -18.31 6.96 -2.66
C GLU A 24 -18.90 6.40 -1.36
N GLY A 25 -18.51 6.99 -0.23
CA GLY A 25 -18.93 6.55 1.09
C GLY A 25 -18.14 5.37 1.66
N ALA A 26 -17.25 4.72 0.90
CA ALA A 26 -16.38 3.68 1.45
C ALA A 26 -15.32 4.26 2.40
N GLN A 27 -15.09 3.56 3.51
CA GLN A 27 -14.10 3.90 4.52
C GLN A 27 -12.98 2.87 4.53
N MET A 28 -11.74 3.34 4.67
CA MET A 28 -10.59 2.48 4.94
C MET A 28 -10.67 1.97 6.37
N VAL A 29 -10.61 0.65 6.55
CA VAL A 29 -10.60 0.00 7.87
C VAL A 29 -9.33 -0.82 8.00
N VAL A 30 -8.56 -0.56 9.05
CA VAL A 30 -7.40 -1.36 9.41
C VAL A 30 -7.88 -2.71 9.96
N VAL A 31 -7.41 -3.79 9.35
CA VAL A 31 -7.74 -5.18 9.70
C VAL A 31 -6.55 -5.98 10.20
N GLY A 32 -5.35 -5.41 10.10
CA GLY A 32 -4.13 -6.02 10.63
C GLY A 32 -2.94 -5.06 10.54
N SER A 33 -1.84 -5.48 11.14
CA SER A 33 -0.55 -4.80 11.08
C SER A 33 0.56 -5.80 10.85
N PHE A 34 1.62 -5.38 10.17
CA PHE A 34 2.80 -6.21 9.96
C PHE A 34 4.07 -5.48 10.37
N ARG A 35 5.06 -6.29 10.76
CA ARG A 35 6.44 -5.89 10.98
C ARG A 35 7.32 -7.03 10.50
N PHE A 36 8.10 -6.79 9.46
CA PHE A 36 9.05 -7.74 8.90
C PHE A 36 10.46 -7.26 9.15
N THR A 37 11.25 -8.11 9.79
CA THR A 37 12.67 -7.87 9.96
C THR A 37 13.40 -8.09 8.64
N SER A 38 14.63 -7.59 8.52
CA SER A 38 15.49 -7.90 7.37
C SER A 38 15.66 -9.41 7.18
N ARG A 39 15.73 -10.17 8.28
CA ARG A 39 15.82 -11.63 8.23
C ARG A 39 14.57 -12.24 7.60
N ASP A 40 13.39 -11.77 7.96
CA ASP A 40 12.13 -12.27 7.39
C ASP A 40 12.04 -11.97 5.90
N LEU A 41 12.46 -10.77 5.48
CA LEU A 41 12.44 -10.36 4.08
C LEU A 41 13.46 -11.14 3.24
N MET A 42 14.66 -11.39 3.77
CA MET A 42 15.66 -12.25 3.13
C MET A 42 15.16 -13.70 3.00
N ALA A 43 14.59 -14.26 4.07
CA ALA A 43 14.03 -15.60 4.04
C ALA A 43 12.87 -15.72 3.04
N TYR A 44 12.02 -14.69 2.95
CA TYR A 44 10.96 -14.64 1.95
C TYR A 44 11.51 -14.50 0.52
N ALA A 45 12.58 -13.72 0.31
CA ALA A 45 13.26 -13.63 -0.99
C ALA A 45 13.80 -15.00 -1.45
N GLU A 46 14.41 -15.75 -0.53
CA GLU A 46 14.92 -17.11 -0.79
C GLU A 46 13.80 -18.11 -1.06
N GLN A 47 12.74 -18.10 -0.24
CA GLN A 47 11.60 -19.03 -0.35
C GLN A 47 10.76 -18.81 -1.60
N SER A 48 10.54 -17.55 -1.97
CA SER A 48 9.64 -17.21 -3.07
C SER A 48 10.21 -17.58 -4.44
N GLN A 49 11.47 -18.05 -4.53
CA GLN A 49 12.19 -18.24 -5.79
C GLN A 49 11.86 -17.11 -6.78
N ALA A 50 11.88 -15.85 -6.32
CA ALA A 50 11.36 -14.71 -7.07
C ALA A 50 12.18 -14.36 -8.33
N GLY A 51 12.86 -15.32 -8.96
CA GLY A 51 13.16 -15.35 -10.38
C GLY A 51 11.94 -15.65 -11.28
N GLY A 52 10.71 -15.32 -10.85
CA GLY A 52 9.51 -15.55 -11.64
C GLY A 52 8.24 -14.99 -11.00
N GLY A 53 8.03 -13.67 -11.09
CA GLY A 53 6.83 -12.98 -10.59
C GLY A 53 6.35 -11.90 -11.54
N VAL A 54 5.17 -12.13 -12.11
CA VAL A 54 4.38 -11.34 -13.07
C VAL A 54 4.68 -9.83 -13.09
N CYS A 55 5.15 -9.35 -14.24
CA CYS A 55 5.12 -7.93 -14.60
C CYS A 55 3.67 -7.44 -14.51
N THR A 56 3.33 -6.69 -13.47
CA THR A 56 2.16 -5.82 -13.56
C THR A 56 2.53 -4.62 -14.43
N PRO A 57 1.62 -4.03 -15.22
CA PRO A 57 1.92 -2.87 -16.05
C PRO A 57 2.46 -1.64 -15.29
N LYS A 58 2.44 -1.67 -13.95
CA LYS A 58 2.97 -0.63 -13.05
C LYS A 58 4.20 -1.05 -12.24
N SER A 59 4.63 -2.32 -12.30
CA SER A 59 5.88 -2.74 -11.68
C SER A 59 6.99 -2.64 -12.72
N CYS A 60 7.74 -1.54 -12.68
CA CYS A 60 8.85 -1.28 -13.58
C CYS A 60 9.97 -2.31 -13.37
N GLY A 61 9.96 -3.40 -14.15
CA GLY A 61 11.14 -4.02 -14.75
C GLY A 61 12.29 -4.55 -13.88
N ILE A 62 12.12 -4.82 -12.59
CA ILE A 62 13.21 -5.40 -11.76
C ILE A 62 12.67 -6.58 -10.95
N VAL A 63 13.28 -7.74 -11.20
CA VAL A 63 12.88 -9.06 -10.68
C VAL A 63 13.52 -9.32 -9.30
N ASP A 64 14.46 -8.48 -8.89
CA ASP A 64 15.41 -8.66 -7.78
C ASP A 64 15.57 -7.42 -6.87
N ASP A 65 14.73 -6.39 -7.01
CA ASP A 65 14.77 -5.22 -6.12
C ASP A 65 14.20 -5.55 -4.73
N HIS A 66 14.91 -5.15 -3.67
CA HIS A 66 14.44 -5.26 -2.28
C HIS A 66 13.05 -4.63 -2.09
N TRP A 67 12.75 -3.53 -2.79
CA TRP A 67 11.43 -2.95 -2.73
C TRP A 67 10.35 -3.91 -3.23
N SER A 68 10.58 -4.56 -4.38
CA SER A 68 9.64 -5.52 -4.98
C SER A 68 9.33 -6.69 -4.04
N VAL A 69 10.38 -7.25 -3.42
CA VAL A 69 10.24 -8.33 -2.43
C VAL A 69 9.42 -7.88 -1.23
N ALA A 70 9.72 -6.70 -0.67
CA ALA A 70 9.01 -6.14 0.47
C ALA A 70 7.54 -5.83 0.16
N THR A 71 7.26 -5.31 -1.04
CA THR A 71 5.91 -5.10 -1.56
C THR A 71 5.17 -6.43 -1.61
N LYS A 72 5.71 -7.41 -2.32
CA LYS A 72 5.08 -8.73 -2.48
C LYS A 72 4.81 -9.39 -1.14
N ARG A 73 5.79 -9.38 -0.22
CA ARG A 73 5.62 -9.93 1.13
C ARG A 73 4.47 -9.28 1.88
N SER A 74 4.35 -7.96 1.80
CA SER A 74 3.33 -7.19 2.50
C SER A 74 1.93 -7.49 1.95
N PHE A 75 1.78 -7.55 0.63
CA PHE A 75 0.51 -7.93 0.00
C PHE A 75 0.12 -9.39 0.29
N ASP A 76 1.04 -10.34 0.14
CA ASP A 76 0.79 -11.76 0.43
C ASP A 76 0.37 -11.95 1.90
N TYR A 77 1.01 -11.24 2.82
CA TYR A 77 0.63 -11.28 4.23
C TYR A 77 -0.77 -10.70 4.46
N CYS A 78 -1.06 -9.53 3.90
CA CYS A 78 -2.37 -8.91 4.08
C CYS A 78 -3.50 -9.75 3.48
N GLU A 79 -3.29 -10.39 2.33
CA GLU A 79 -4.26 -11.33 1.75
C GLU A 79 -4.55 -12.52 2.67
N GLN A 80 -3.54 -13.02 3.41
CA GLN A 80 -3.74 -14.07 4.42
C GLN A 80 -4.48 -13.58 5.66
N ILE A 81 -4.27 -12.33 6.08
CA ILE A 81 -4.94 -11.75 7.25
C ILE A 81 -6.42 -11.46 6.95
N ALA A 82 -6.69 -10.87 5.79
CA ALA A 82 -8.03 -10.55 5.34
C ALA A 82 -8.02 -10.56 3.80
N PRO A 83 -8.66 -11.55 3.15
CA PRO A 83 -8.75 -11.60 1.70
C PRO A 83 -9.34 -10.32 1.12
N GLY A 84 -8.70 -9.78 0.08
CA GLY A 84 -9.07 -8.50 -0.52
C GLY A 84 -8.59 -7.27 0.25
N SER A 85 -7.74 -7.44 1.26
CA SER A 85 -7.04 -6.32 1.90
C SER A 85 -5.78 -5.92 1.14
N VAL A 86 -5.41 -4.66 1.28
CA VAL A 86 -4.20 -4.07 0.70
C VAL A 86 -3.20 -3.73 1.78
N ALA A 87 -1.92 -3.78 1.45
CA ALA A 87 -0.86 -3.35 2.35
C ALA A 87 -0.59 -1.84 2.21
N LEU A 88 -0.45 -1.15 3.34
CA LEU A 88 0.11 0.20 3.42
C LEU A 88 1.34 0.16 4.32
N VAL A 89 2.52 0.36 3.72
CA VAL A 89 3.78 0.47 4.47
C VAL A 89 3.86 1.84 5.13
N THR A 90 4.24 1.88 6.41
CA THR A 90 4.39 3.11 7.20
C THR A 90 5.84 3.36 7.62
N SER A 91 6.72 2.38 7.52
CA SER A 91 8.16 2.53 7.79
C SER A 91 8.98 1.44 7.06
N PRO A 92 10.22 1.74 6.64
CA PRO A 92 10.88 3.05 6.68
C PRO A 92 10.27 4.03 5.66
N ALA A 93 10.38 5.33 5.93
CA ALA A 93 9.80 6.36 5.04
C ALA A 93 10.36 6.29 3.60
N SER A 94 11.62 5.86 3.44
CA SER A 94 12.27 5.67 2.13
C SER A 94 11.58 4.67 1.23
N TYR A 95 10.79 3.74 1.79
CA TYR A 95 10.01 2.79 1.01
C TYR A 95 8.92 3.46 0.16
N ASN A 96 8.31 4.53 0.68
CA ASN A 96 7.20 5.25 0.04
C ASN A 96 7.67 6.50 -0.72
N ASP A 97 8.96 6.82 -0.72
CA ASP A 97 9.47 8.02 -1.37
C ASP A 97 9.50 7.80 -2.91
N PRO A 98 8.71 8.54 -3.70
CA PRO A 98 8.63 8.33 -5.14
C PRO A 98 9.97 8.55 -5.87
N GLN A 99 10.89 9.33 -5.31
CA GLN A 99 12.21 9.55 -5.88
C GLN A 99 13.20 8.47 -5.51
N LEU A 100 12.94 7.71 -4.44
CA LEU A 100 13.88 6.77 -3.83
C LEU A 100 13.40 5.32 -3.77
N HIS A 101 12.13 5.04 -4.07
CA HIS A 101 11.55 3.71 -3.89
C HIS A 101 12.19 2.61 -4.77
N HIS A 102 12.92 2.97 -5.82
CA HIS A 102 13.71 2.05 -6.65
C HIS A 102 15.20 1.94 -6.26
N THR A 103 15.71 2.78 -5.35
CA THR A 103 17.16 2.92 -5.14
C THR A 103 17.60 3.03 -3.68
N ALA A 104 16.75 3.51 -2.77
CA ALA A 104 17.14 3.73 -1.36
C ALA A 104 16.51 2.73 -0.39
N TYR A 105 15.38 2.10 -0.74
CA TYR A 105 14.86 1.04 0.11
C TYR A 105 15.70 -0.22 -0.08
N SER A 106 16.29 -0.69 1.01
CA SER A 106 16.97 -1.97 1.08
C SER A 106 16.69 -2.61 2.42
N PHE A 107 16.69 -3.95 2.45
CA PHE A 107 16.71 -4.70 3.69
C PHE A 107 18.01 -5.49 3.80
N GLY A 108 18.57 -5.52 5.00
CA GLY A 108 19.83 -6.21 5.30
C GLY A 108 20.23 -5.99 6.76
N PRO A 109 21.40 -6.48 7.17
CA PRO A 109 21.93 -6.21 8.50
C PRO A 109 21.98 -4.70 8.77
N GLY A 110 21.36 -4.26 9.88
CA GLY A 110 21.36 -2.85 10.29
C GLY A 110 20.33 -1.95 9.60
N THR A 111 19.47 -2.48 8.73
CA THR A 111 18.35 -1.70 8.18
C THR A 111 17.14 -1.75 9.12
N PRO A 112 16.29 -0.71 9.16
CA PRO A 112 15.04 -0.74 9.90
C PRO A 112 14.08 -1.81 9.39
N ASP A 113 13.23 -2.33 10.27
CA ASP A 113 12.16 -3.26 9.91
C ASP A 113 11.13 -2.57 9.01
N LEU A 114 10.62 -3.33 8.03
CA LEU A 114 9.46 -2.92 7.24
C LEU A 114 8.21 -3.05 8.10
N GLN A 115 7.45 -1.98 8.24
CA GLN A 115 6.24 -1.95 9.06
C GLN A 115 5.08 -1.34 8.27
N GLY A 116 3.87 -1.78 8.58
CA GLY A 116 2.69 -1.25 7.96
C GLY A 116 1.40 -1.87 8.47
N VAL A 117 0.32 -1.58 7.75
CA VAL A 117 -1.04 -2.01 8.07
C VAL A 117 -1.71 -2.68 6.88
N CYS A 118 -2.62 -3.60 7.16
CA CYS A 118 -3.52 -4.19 6.18
C CYS A 118 -4.85 -3.45 6.25
N MET A 119 -5.35 -2.99 5.10
CA MET A 119 -6.56 -2.17 5.02
C MET A 119 -7.57 -2.80 4.06
N ILE A 120 -8.85 -2.69 4.38
CA ILE A 120 -9.95 -2.98 3.45
C ILE A 120 -10.82 -1.74 3.29
N CYS A 121 -11.55 -1.70 2.18
CA CYS A 121 -12.62 -0.74 1.98
C CYS A 121 -13.92 -1.33 2.47
N ARG A 122 -14.60 -0.64 3.39
CA ARG A 122 -15.96 -0.99 3.81
C ARG A 122 -16.90 0.15 3.52
N LEU A 123 -18.01 -0.16 2.87
CA LEU A 123 -19.16 0.74 2.90
C LEU A 123 -19.72 0.74 4.33
N PRO A 124 -20.11 1.90 4.88
CA PRO A 124 -20.93 1.93 6.08
C PRO A 124 -22.17 1.10 5.78
N SER A 125 -22.39 0.04 6.58
CA SER A 125 -23.61 -0.75 6.47
C SER A 125 -24.82 0.17 6.55
N PRO A 126 -25.94 -0.10 5.86
CA PRO A 126 -27.17 0.63 6.12
C PRO A 126 -27.54 0.35 7.58
N SER A 127 -27.28 1.31 8.45
CA SER A 127 -27.60 1.27 9.87
C SER A 127 -29.09 1.58 10.08
N SER A 128 -29.97 0.82 9.41
CA SER A 128 -31.38 0.57 9.72
C SER A 128 -32.04 -0.09 8.50
N PRO A 129 -32.90 -1.11 8.67
CA PRO A 129 -33.87 -1.43 7.62
C PRO A 129 -34.66 -0.14 7.34
N ILE A 130 -34.70 0.28 6.08
CA ILE A 130 -35.59 1.36 5.63
C ILE A 130 -37.00 0.91 6.01
N LYS A 131 -37.57 1.51 7.06
CA LYS A 131 -38.98 1.32 7.39
C LYS A 131 -39.75 1.99 6.24
N LEU A 132 -40.15 1.20 5.25
CA LEU A 132 -41.07 1.67 4.22
C LEU A 132 -42.27 2.28 4.95
N PRO A 133 -42.71 3.51 4.61
CA PRO A 133 -43.90 4.07 5.21
C PRO A 133 -45.03 3.08 4.97
N ALA A 134 -45.73 2.70 6.05
CA ALA A 134 -46.92 1.90 5.94
C ALA A 134 -47.85 2.61 4.96
N ARG A 135 -48.26 1.89 3.91
CA ARG A 135 -49.29 2.36 2.98
C ARG A 135 -50.53 2.62 3.83
N SER A 136 -50.91 3.89 3.98
CA SER A 136 -52.20 4.24 4.55
C SER A 136 -53.30 3.60 3.69
N PRO A 137 -54.40 3.11 4.29
CA PRO A 137 -55.47 2.42 3.60
C PRO A 137 -56.11 3.26 2.49
#